data_AF-A0A524D7N8-F1
#
_entry.id   AF-A0A524D7N8-F1
#
_cell.length_a   1.000
_cell.length_b   1.000
_cell.length_c   1.000
_cell.angle_alpha   90.00
_cell.angle_beta   90.00
_cell.angle_gamma   90.00
#
_symmetry.space_group_name_H-M   'P 1'
#
loop_
_entity.id
_entity.type
_entity.pdbx_description
1 polymer ?
#
loop_
_entity_poly.entity_id
_entity_poly.type
_entity_poly.pdbx_seq_one_letter_code
_entity_poly.pdbx_strand_id
1 'polypeptide(L)'
;MVVKYMKKRKKNILNSGIILLLFLLIFTLNNLPIKHEIQKNQQFDSSECTGQRVPPLELASFYDGGRAYGVYVNENIAYIVGPDRGLEIINVSNPTNLSKLGEFDEGGNGFNVYVSGDIAYIADGADGLKIVNVSDPTNISKLGEFSNVNCAYDIYVVGERGYIADGHSGLTIINIADPKNPYKLGQYNDSSGLSVDVYVNDNRAYVADHGDGLEIINIVMPNAPYCLGEYDDGGYAMGIYVEEDLAYVADGDDGLEIIDVSDPTNPSEIGQFDDGGRARDVYVSDDIAYIADDYDGAVELIDVSLASFPSEISQYGDCPDAYTVQIDRGIIYLADESNGLRLIDAGCDTDRDELSDWEETLGLRGYLTDPNDADTDNDGMKDKWEIVYDLNPTLSTDNITDNDFDDLLAVYEFGNGTNPNNNDTDNDDINDKEELILGLDGYITNPTNDDTDNDGISDGEEIIAGNDGYITDPTNDDTDGDTYTDGEEVEAGTNPLDPNDYPIE
;
A
#
# COMPACT_ATOMS: atom_id res chain seq x y z
N MET A 1 -10.97 -35.57 87.62
CA MET A 1 -10.04 -34.97 86.64
C MET A 1 -10.84 -34.63 85.38
N VAL A 2 -10.63 -33.54 84.63
CA VAL A 2 -9.99 -32.23 84.88
C VAL A 2 -10.25 -31.33 83.62
N VAL A 3 -10.18 -29.98 83.73
CA VAL A 3 -9.94 -28.92 82.69
C VAL A 3 -10.06 -29.35 81.20
N LYS A 4 -10.84 -28.75 80.28
CA LYS A 4 -11.65 -27.49 80.16
C LYS A 4 -12.50 -27.59 78.84
N TYR A 5 -13.43 -26.73 78.39
CA TYR A 5 -14.12 -25.50 78.86
C TYR A 5 -15.52 -25.34 78.15
N MET A 6 -15.91 -24.14 77.68
CA MET A 6 -17.10 -23.77 76.89
C MET A 6 -16.65 -22.98 75.62
N LYS A 7 -17.42 -22.87 74.52
CA LYS A 7 -18.61 -21.99 74.36
C LYS A 7 -19.53 -22.42 73.20
N LYS A 8 -20.70 -21.77 73.10
CA LYS A 8 -21.91 -22.20 72.37
C LYS A 8 -22.44 -21.08 71.46
N ARG A 9 -22.88 -21.41 70.23
CA ARG A 9 -23.82 -20.66 69.33
C ARG A 9 -23.56 -19.16 69.05
N LYS A 10 -23.61 -18.78 67.76
CA LYS A 10 -24.83 -18.17 67.16
C LYS A 10 -24.75 -17.84 65.66
N LYS A 11 -25.85 -18.18 64.97
CA LYS A 11 -26.48 -17.51 63.81
C LYS A 11 -25.80 -17.52 62.43
N ASN A 12 -26.69 -17.40 61.42
CA ASN A 12 -26.50 -17.23 59.97
C ASN A 12 -25.81 -18.44 59.29
N ILE A 13 -26.37 -19.12 58.28
CA ILE A 13 -27.59 -18.87 57.48
C ILE A 13 -27.61 -17.47 56.84
N LEU A 14 -26.62 -17.24 55.97
CA LEU A 14 -26.73 -16.59 54.66
C LEU A 14 -25.42 -16.94 53.89
N ASN A 15 -25.38 -16.69 52.57
CA ASN A 15 -24.25 -16.87 51.64
C ASN A 15 -23.99 -18.27 51.03
N SER A 16 -24.41 -19.39 51.64
CA SER A 16 -24.25 -20.73 51.01
C SER A 16 -25.03 -20.93 49.71
N GLY A 17 -25.97 -20.03 49.39
CA GLY A 17 -26.81 -20.08 48.17
C GLY A 17 -26.44 -19.05 47.09
N ILE A 18 -25.48 -18.16 47.32
CA ILE A 18 -25.07 -17.13 46.34
C ILE A 18 -23.86 -17.64 45.51
N ILE A 19 -22.94 -18.35 46.17
CA ILE A 19 -21.73 -18.88 45.52
C ILE A 19 -22.07 -19.93 44.44
N LEU A 20 -23.18 -20.66 44.58
CA LEU A 20 -23.62 -21.66 43.59
C LEU A 20 -24.39 -21.05 42.41
N LEU A 21 -24.80 -19.78 42.47
CA LEU A 21 -25.43 -19.07 41.35
C LEU A 21 -24.40 -18.31 40.50
N LEU A 22 -23.38 -17.69 41.12
CA LEU A 22 -22.26 -17.12 40.37
C LEU A 22 -21.50 -18.19 39.55
N PHE A 23 -21.32 -19.40 40.11
CA PHE A 23 -20.63 -20.48 39.41
C PHE A 23 -21.43 -21.15 38.27
N LEU A 24 -22.73 -20.87 38.11
CA LEU A 24 -23.48 -21.26 36.91
C LEU A 24 -23.57 -20.15 35.87
N LEU A 25 -23.64 -18.87 36.26
CA LEU A 25 -23.67 -17.76 35.29
C LEU A 25 -22.38 -17.68 34.46
N ILE A 26 -21.23 -17.89 35.10
CA ILE A 26 -19.90 -17.88 34.45
C ILE A 26 -19.75 -19.06 33.46
N PHE A 27 -20.57 -20.12 33.57
CA PHE A 27 -20.53 -21.27 32.66
C PHE A 27 -21.58 -21.23 31.55
N THR A 28 -22.41 -20.18 31.48
CA THR A 28 -23.42 -19.99 30.42
C THR A 28 -23.26 -18.71 29.60
N LEU A 29 -22.27 -17.86 29.91
CA LEU A 29 -21.91 -16.70 29.08
C LEU A 29 -20.73 -17.00 28.13
N ASN A 30 -19.89 -18.00 28.44
CA ASN A 30 -18.73 -18.37 27.62
C ASN A 30 -19.05 -19.41 26.52
N ASN A 31 -20.30 -19.46 26.03
CA ASN A 31 -20.75 -20.36 24.95
C ASN A 31 -21.89 -19.72 24.12
N LEU A 32 -21.78 -18.42 23.84
CA LEU A 32 -22.42 -17.84 22.65
C LEU A 32 -21.43 -17.95 21.49
N PRO A 33 -21.85 -18.42 20.30
CA PRO A 33 -20.99 -18.48 19.13
C PRO A 33 -20.92 -17.09 18.46
N ILE A 34 -20.17 -16.18 19.06
CA ILE A 34 -19.71 -14.97 18.35
C ILE A 34 -18.63 -15.41 17.36
N LYS A 35 -18.65 -14.88 16.12
CA LYS A 35 -17.65 -15.15 15.07
C LYS A 35 -16.24 -14.90 15.65
N HIS A 36 -15.50 -15.98 15.94
CA HIS A 36 -14.07 -15.93 16.35
C HIS A 36 -13.28 -16.92 15.50
N GLU A 37 -13.71 -17.05 14.24
CA GLU A 37 -13.24 -18.03 13.26
C GLU A 37 -12.41 -17.36 12.14
N ILE A 38 -12.45 -16.02 12.03
CA ILE A 38 -11.60 -15.20 11.14
C ILE A 38 -10.11 -15.27 11.53
N GLN A 39 -9.78 -15.29 12.83
CA GLN A 39 -8.38 -15.27 13.31
C GLN A 39 -7.56 -16.56 13.07
N LYS A 40 -7.91 -17.40 12.08
CA LYS A 40 -7.09 -18.53 11.61
C LYS A 40 -7.21 -18.80 10.12
N ASN A 41 -6.11 -18.52 9.41
CA ASN A 41 -5.77 -19.02 8.09
C ASN A 41 -6.39 -18.30 6.87
N GLN A 42 -6.87 -17.05 7.01
CA GLN A 42 -6.61 -16.08 5.94
C GLN A 42 -5.11 -15.72 6.01
N GLN A 43 -4.33 -16.49 5.26
CA GLN A 43 -3.00 -16.11 4.83
C GLN A 43 -3.23 -15.38 3.50
N PHE A 44 -2.94 -14.08 3.46
CA PHE A 44 -3.05 -13.28 2.24
C PHE A 44 -2.31 -13.98 1.08
N ASP A 45 -3.01 -14.22 -0.03
CA ASP A 45 -2.48 -14.83 -1.24
C ASP A 45 -2.27 -13.72 -2.28
N SER A 46 -0.99 -13.42 -2.57
CA SER A 46 -0.62 -12.33 -3.47
C SER A 46 -1.23 -12.45 -4.87
N SER A 47 -1.55 -13.68 -5.30
CA SER A 47 -1.97 -13.98 -6.67
C SER A 47 -3.38 -13.50 -7.05
N GLU A 48 -4.08 -12.81 -6.14
CA GLU A 48 -5.45 -12.31 -6.37
C GLU A 48 -5.54 -10.77 -6.49
N CYS A 49 -4.46 -10.01 -6.24
CA CYS A 49 -4.43 -8.52 -6.31
C CYS A 49 -4.37 -7.95 -7.76
N THR A 50 -5.25 -8.49 -8.60
CA THR A 50 -5.67 -8.03 -9.94
C THR A 50 -6.91 -7.12 -9.87
N GLY A 51 -7.15 -6.56 -8.67
CA GLY A 51 -8.40 -5.93 -8.25
C GLY A 51 -8.49 -4.43 -8.51
N GLN A 52 -9.25 -3.75 -7.66
CA GLN A 52 -9.17 -2.29 -7.52
C GLN A 52 -7.96 -1.96 -6.63
N ARG A 53 -7.58 -0.68 -6.58
CA ARG A 53 -6.62 -0.21 -5.57
C ARG A 53 -7.09 1.09 -4.92
N VAL A 54 -6.84 1.17 -3.62
CA VAL A 54 -6.92 2.39 -2.81
C VAL A 54 -5.52 3.02 -2.69
N PRO A 55 -5.38 4.30 -2.28
CA PRO A 55 -4.07 4.92 -2.09
C PRO A 55 -3.19 4.16 -1.08
N PRO A 56 -1.88 3.97 -1.36
CA PRO A 56 -0.98 3.22 -0.48
C PRO A 56 -0.86 3.78 0.95
N LEU A 57 -0.47 2.92 1.90
CA LEU A 57 -0.46 3.25 3.33
C LEU A 57 0.76 2.64 4.07
N GLU A 58 1.61 3.46 4.71
CA GLU A 58 2.69 2.94 5.58
C GLU A 58 2.09 2.23 6.81
N LEU A 59 2.34 0.91 6.88
CA LEU A 59 1.90 0.03 7.97
C LEU A 59 2.85 0.12 9.17
N ALA A 60 4.16 0.20 8.91
CA ALA A 60 5.20 0.51 9.90
C ALA A 60 6.55 0.82 9.25
N SER A 61 7.42 1.45 10.03
CA SER A 61 8.85 1.62 9.74
C SER A 61 9.75 1.08 10.85
N PHE A 62 10.91 0.55 10.50
CA PHE A 62 11.96 0.09 11.39
C PHE A 62 13.22 0.94 11.20
N TYR A 63 13.43 1.87 12.12
CA TYR A 63 14.59 2.75 12.19
C TYR A 63 15.30 2.64 13.55
N ASP A 64 16.60 2.31 13.53
CA ASP A 64 17.46 2.32 14.72
C ASP A 64 18.64 3.31 14.63
N GLY A 65 18.65 4.15 13.60
CA GLY A 65 19.66 5.20 13.36
C GLY A 65 20.72 4.85 12.31
N GLY A 66 20.71 3.63 11.78
CA GLY A 66 21.46 3.25 10.57
C GLY A 66 20.64 3.47 9.29
N ARG A 67 21.34 3.67 8.18
CA ARG A 67 20.79 3.89 6.83
C ARG A 67 20.53 2.58 6.11
N ALA A 68 19.47 2.45 5.31
CA ALA A 68 19.24 1.26 4.48
C ALA A 68 19.48 1.58 3.01
N TYR A 69 20.22 0.72 2.31
CA TYR A 69 20.35 0.76 0.84
C TYR A 69 19.64 -0.45 0.24
N GLY A 70 20.09 -1.67 0.55
CA GLY A 70 19.47 -2.89 0.05
C GLY A 70 18.48 -3.54 1.02
N VAL A 71 17.40 -4.11 0.47
CA VAL A 71 16.44 -4.96 1.17
C VAL A 71 16.17 -6.24 0.38
N TYR A 72 16.10 -7.38 1.07
CA TYR A 72 15.63 -8.65 0.53
C TYR A 72 14.56 -9.26 1.43
N VAL A 73 13.47 -9.75 0.87
CA VAL A 73 12.32 -10.31 1.60
C VAL A 73 12.18 -11.81 1.36
N ASN A 74 11.83 -12.56 2.41
CA ASN A 74 11.49 -13.98 2.30
C ASN A 74 10.38 -14.33 3.30
N GLU A 75 9.15 -14.41 2.80
CA GLU A 75 7.88 -14.69 3.50
C GLU A 75 7.52 -13.79 4.69
N ASN A 76 8.31 -13.83 5.74
CA ASN A 76 8.03 -13.26 7.06
C ASN A 76 9.29 -12.60 7.65
N ILE A 77 10.37 -12.56 6.88
CA ILE A 77 11.67 -12.05 7.29
C ILE A 77 12.17 -11.10 6.20
N ALA A 78 12.48 -9.86 6.59
CA ALA A 78 13.22 -8.92 5.77
C ALA A 78 14.70 -8.90 6.22
N TYR A 79 15.59 -8.75 5.25
CA TYR A 79 17.04 -8.66 5.42
C TYR A 79 17.47 -7.31 4.86
N ILE A 80 18.07 -6.46 5.69
CA ILE A 80 18.48 -5.10 5.30
C ILE A 80 19.97 -4.87 5.51
N VAL A 81 20.57 -4.09 4.62
CA VAL A 81 21.99 -3.70 4.64
C VAL A 81 22.14 -2.21 4.36
N GLY A 82 23.32 -1.66 4.64
CA GLY A 82 23.59 -0.24 4.37
C GLY A 82 25.03 0.17 4.63
N PRO A 83 25.34 1.46 4.45
CA PRO A 83 26.70 2.02 4.53
C PRO A 83 27.21 2.23 5.97
N ASP A 84 26.34 2.16 6.97
CA ASP A 84 26.70 2.27 8.40
C ASP A 84 25.95 1.30 9.33
N ARG A 85 25.29 0.29 8.74
CA ARG A 85 24.82 -0.91 9.44
C ARG A 85 25.43 -2.16 8.79
N GLY A 86 25.52 -3.23 9.57
CA GLY A 86 25.76 -4.56 9.02
C GLY A 86 24.51 -5.13 8.34
N LEU A 87 24.48 -6.45 8.18
CA LEU A 87 23.24 -7.16 7.88
C LEU A 87 22.35 -7.15 9.12
N GLU A 88 21.10 -6.71 8.98
CA GLU A 88 20.07 -6.87 9.98
C GLU A 88 18.94 -7.75 9.48
N ILE A 89 18.37 -8.54 10.39
CA ILE A 89 17.30 -9.47 10.07
C ILE A 89 16.06 -9.07 10.89
N ILE A 90 15.00 -8.66 10.21
CA ILE A 90 13.77 -8.11 10.80
C ILE A 90 12.63 -9.12 10.61
N ASN A 91 11.91 -9.44 11.68
CA ASN A 91 10.64 -10.14 11.58
C ASN A 91 9.57 -9.18 11.08
N VAL A 92 8.97 -9.51 9.94
CA VAL A 92 7.89 -8.77 9.28
C VAL A 92 6.57 -9.55 9.27
N SER A 93 6.48 -10.67 10.01
CA SER A 93 5.26 -11.51 10.14
C SER A 93 4.01 -10.80 10.71
N ASN A 94 4.15 -9.56 11.14
CA ASN A 94 3.05 -8.62 11.39
C ASN A 94 3.55 -7.25 10.92
N PRO A 95 2.99 -6.69 9.83
CA PRO A 95 3.55 -5.51 9.19
C PRO A 95 3.35 -4.21 10.00
N THR A 96 2.53 -4.22 11.06
CA THR A 96 2.37 -3.07 11.99
C THR A 96 3.27 -3.16 13.23
N ASN A 97 4.05 -4.23 13.40
CA ASN A 97 4.82 -4.49 14.63
C ASN A 97 6.12 -5.25 14.34
N LEU A 98 7.05 -4.55 13.66
CA LEU A 98 8.35 -5.06 13.21
C LEU A 98 9.29 -5.32 14.39
N SER A 99 10.19 -6.30 14.26
CA SER A 99 11.20 -6.57 15.31
C SER A 99 12.50 -7.18 14.80
N LYS A 100 13.64 -6.58 15.16
CA LYS A 100 14.97 -7.11 14.85
C LYS A 100 15.21 -8.45 15.55
N LEU A 101 15.41 -9.50 14.77
CA LEU A 101 15.75 -10.87 15.20
C LEU A 101 17.25 -11.01 15.48
N GLY A 102 18.09 -10.27 14.75
CA GLY A 102 19.53 -10.18 14.98
C GLY A 102 20.25 -9.30 13.96
N GLU A 103 21.56 -9.17 14.16
CA GLU A 103 22.47 -8.28 13.43
C GLU A 103 23.83 -8.95 13.22
N PHE A 104 24.50 -8.66 12.10
CA PHE A 104 25.85 -9.12 11.79
C PHE A 104 26.65 -8.01 11.10
N ASP A 105 27.65 -7.48 11.80
CA ASP A 105 28.53 -6.40 11.36
C ASP A 105 30.01 -6.81 11.45
N GLU A 106 30.80 -6.42 10.44
CA GLU A 106 32.27 -6.53 10.40
C GLU A 106 32.94 -5.20 9.97
N GLY A 107 32.20 -4.09 9.94
CA GLY A 107 32.49 -2.91 9.11
C GLY A 107 32.15 -3.18 7.64
N GLY A 108 32.49 -2.26 6.74
CA GLY A 108 32.21 -2.34 5.30
C GLY A 108 31.26 -1.22 4.84
N ASN A 109 30.67 -1.38 3.66
CA ASN A 109 29.55 -0.55 3.17
C ASN A 109 28.59 -1.48 2.42
N GLY A 110 27.50 -1.92 3.06
CA GLY A 110 26.49 -2.73 2.39
C GLY A 110 25.74 -1.90 1.35
N PHE A 111 25.73 -2.37 0.10
CA PHE A 111 24.90 -1.85 -0.98
C PHE A 111 23.65 -2.71 -1.09
N ASN A 112 23.74 -3.91 -1.70
CA ASN A 112 22.61 -4.85 -1.75
C ASN A 112 22.83 -6.19 -1.02
N VAL A 113 21.75 -6.96 -0.83
CA VAL A 113 21.73 -8.28 -0.20
C VAL A 113 20.82 -9.26 -0.95
N TYR A 114 21.27 -10.49 -1.13
CA TYR A 114 20.47 -11.58 -1.70
C TYR A 114 20.43 -12.77 -0.75
N VAL A 115 19.27 -13.42 -0.56
CA VAL A 115 19.14 -14.58 0.35
C VAL A 115 18.66 -15.83 -0.39
N SER A 116 19.52 -16.85 -0.45
CA SER A 116 19.21 -18.16 -1.03
C SER A 116 19.15 -19.22 0.08
N GLY A 117 17.96 -19.38 0.67
CA GLY A 117 17.73 -20.32 1.79
C GLY A 117 18.44 -19.88 3.07
N ASP A 118 19.27 -20.74 3.63
CA ASP A 118 20.02 -20.48 4.87
C ASP A 118 21.18 -19.47 4.71
N ILE A 119 21.43 -18.92 3.50
CA ILE A 119 22.62 -18.12 3.20
C ILE A 119 22.24 -16.75 2.62
N ALA A 120 22.73 -15.70 3.28
CA ALA A 120 22.75 -14.34 2.77
C ALA A 120 24.09 -14.02 2.08
N TYR A 121 24.03 -13.30 0.97
CA TYR A 121 25.14 -12.79 0.19
C TYR A 121 25.02 -11.28 0.19
N ILE A 122 26.05 -10.58 0.67
CA ILE A 122 26.02 -9.11 0.85
C ILE A 122 27.06 -8.50 -0.08
N ALA A 123 26.61 -7.64 -0.99
CA ALA A 123 27.47 -6.76 -1.77
C ALA A 123 27.93 -5.60 -0.87
N ASP A 124 29.23 -5.55 -0.62
CA ASP A 124 29.86 -4.77 0.46
C ASP A 124 30.88 -3.77 -0.11
N GLY A 125 30.59 -3.26 -1.31
CA GLY A 125 31.43 -2.30 -2.03
C GLY A 125 32.86 -2.81 -2.21
N ALA A 126 33.83 -2.00 -1.78
CA ALA A 126 35.25 -2.27 -1.96
C ALA A 126 35.83 -3.41 -1.09
N ASP A 127 35.11 -3.87 -0.05
CA ASP A 127 35.49 -5.08 0.71
C ASP A 127 34.99 -6.37 0.01
N GLY A 128 34.02 -6.23 -0.90
CA GLY A 128 33.64 -7.21 -1.92
C GLY A 128 32.34 -7.94 -1.60
N LEU A 129 32.30 -9.28 -1.74
CA LEU A 129 31.14 -10.07 -1.35
C LEU A 129 31.37 -10.76 0.00
N LYS A 130 30.49 -10.54 0.98
CA LYS A 130 30.40 -11.35 2.21
C LYS A 130 29.37 -12.47 2.05
N ILE A 131 29.70 -13.67 2.53
CA ILE A 131 28.79 -14.82 2.50
C ILE A 131 28.51 -15.28 3.93
N VAL A 132 27.25 -15.28 4.34
CA VAL A 132 26.82 -15.33 5.75
C VAL A 132 25.72 -16.38 5.96
N ASN A 133 25.86 -17.22 6.99
CA ASN A 133 24.82 -18.14 7.42
C ASN A 133 23.77 -17.41 8.27
N VAL A 134 22.52 -17.45 7.84
CA VAL A 134 21.35 -16.82 8.46
C VAL A 134 20.30 -17.83 8.96
N SER A 135 20.59 -19.15 8.89
CA SER A 135 19.72 -20.26 9.35
C SER A 135 19.19 -20.13 10.79
N ASP A 136 19.88 -19.35 11.62
CA ASP A 136 19.47 -18.93 12.96
C ASP A 136 19.77 -17.43 13.06
N PRO A 137 18.76 -16.54 12.95
CA PRO A 137 19.00 -15.10 12.95
C PRO A 137 19.47 -14.59 14.33
N THR A 138 19.42 -15.39 15.38
CA THR A 138 19.99 -15.05 16.69
C THR A 138 21.46 -15.47 16.84
N ASN A 139 22.00 -16.20 15.86
CA ASN A 139 23.37 -16.73 15.84
C ASN A 139 23.94 -16.70 14.39
N ILE A 140 23.84 -15.53 13.76
CA ILE A 140 24.37 -15.24 12.41
C ILE A 140 25.89 -15.46 12.40
N SER A 141 26.44 -16.01 11.31
CA SER A 141 27.90 -16.23 11.21
C SER A 141 28.44 -16.27 9.79
N LYS A 142 29.57 -15.60 9.55
CA LYS A 142 30.27 -15.60 8.26
C LYS A 142 30.72 -17.02 7.85
N LEU A 143 30.41 -17.39 6.61
CA LEU A 143 30.86 -18.61 5.95
C LEU A 143 32.15 -18.37 5.17
N GLY A 144 32.21 -17.27 4.42
CA GLY A 144 33.32 -16.91 3.55
C GLY A 144 33.21 -15.48 3.00
N GLU A 145 34.11 -15.14 2.08
CA GLU A 145 34.20 -13.82 1.44
C GLU A 145 34.80 -13.95 0.03
N PHE A 146 34.51 -12.99 -0.85
CA PHE A 146 35.12 -12.87 -2.17
C PHE A 146 35.46 -11.41 -2.49
N SER A 147 36.69 -11.01 -2.17
CA SER A 147 37.23 -9.64 -2.38
C SER A 147 38.09 -9.52 -3.65
N ASN A 148 37.75 -10.24 -4.72
CA ASN A 148 38.44 -10.16 -6.03
C ASN A 148 37.54 -9.49 -7.08
N VAL A 149 37.12 -8.29 -6.68
CA VAL A 149 36.20 -7.32 -7.29
C VAL A 149 36.80 -5.91 -7.10
N ASN A 150 36.20 -4.92 -7.75
CA ASN A 150 36.51 -3.49 -7.64
C ASN A 150 35.61 -2.85 -6.58
N CYS A 151 34.31 -2.85 -6.82
CA CYS A 151 33.24 -2.57 -5.86
C CYS A 151 32.07 -3.51 -6.18
N ALA A 152 31.60 -4.30 -5.22
CA ALA A 152 30.34 -5.02 -5.36
C ALA A 152 29.17 -4.10 -4.98
N TYR A 153 28.31 -3.78 -5.94
CA TYR A 153 27.08 -3.01 -5.71
C TYR A 153 25.88 -3.96 -5.51
N ASP A 154 25.64 -4.87 -6.44
CA ASP A 154 24.64 -5.95 -6.34
C ASP A 154 25.22 -7.39 -6.44
N ILE A 155 24.43 -8.38 -6.01
CA ILE A 155 24.68 -9.82 -6.11
C ILE A 155 23.40 -10.65 -6.43
N TYR A 156 23.19 -11.03 -7.69
CA TYR A 156 22.18 -12.04 -8.04
C TYR A 156 22.71 -13.47 -7.86
N VAL A 157 21.87 -14.41 -7.38
CA VAL A 157 22.26 -15.82 -7.13
C VAL A 157 21.38 -16.82 -7.89
N VAL A 158 22.00 -17.62 -8.77
CA VAL A 158 21.34 -18.75 -9.46
C VAL A 158 22.04 -20.06 -9.13
N GLY A 159 21.50 -20.76 -8.11
CA GLY A 159 21.97 -22.08 -7.68
C GLY A 159 23.38 -22.06 -7.11
N GLU A 160 24.35 -22.62 -7.83
CA GLU A 160 25.77 -22.67 -7.42
C GLU A 160 26.60 -21.48 -7.95
N ARG A 161 25.96 -20.42 -8.47
CA ARG A 161 26.62 -19.25 -9.05
C ARG A 161 26.11 -17.95 -8.44
N GLY A 162 27.04 -17.03 -8.20
CA GLY A 162 26.75 -15.62 -7.93
C GLY A 162 27.22 -14.76 -9.11
N TYR A 163 26.49 -13.69 -9.36
CA TYR A 163 26.72 -12.71 -10.43
C TYR A 163 26.78 -11.34 -9.76
N ILE A 164 27.93 -10.68 -9.83
CA ILE A 164 28.21 -9.43 -9.09
C ILE A 164 28.31 -8.29 -10.09
N ALA A 165 27.53 -7.23 -9.86
CA ALA A 165 27.74 -5.92 -10.46
C ALA A 165 29.03 -5.33 -9.85
N ASP A 166 30.12 -5.35 -10.63
CA ASP A 166 31.51 -5.13 -10.18
C ASP A 166 31.96 -3.65 -10.38
N GLY A 167 31.00 -2.71 -10.44
CA GLY A 167 31.25 -1.30 -10.71
C GLY A 167 32.03 -1.09 -12.02
N HIS A 168 33.12 -0.33 -11.97
CA HIS A 168 34.06 -0.11 -13.09
C HIS A 168 34.87 -1.37 -13.47
N SER A 169 34.25 -2.54 -13.49
CA SER A 169 34.82 -3.82 -13.87
C SER A 169 33.77 -4.78 -14.45
N GLY A 170 32.56 -4.31 -14.77
CA GLY A 170 31.53 -5.07 -15.48
C GLY A 170 30.88 -6.15 -14.61
N LEU A 171 30.49 -7.26 -15.26
CA LEU A 171 29.91 -8.41 -14.58
C LEU A 171 30.96 -9.43 -14.13
N THR A 172 31.08 -9.66 -12.83
CA THR A 172 31.91 -10.74 -12.26
C THR A 172 31.09 -11.99 -11.92
N ILE A 173 31.49 -13.14 -12.44
CA ILE A 173 30.79 -14.42 -12.23
C ILE A 173 31.62 -15.33 -11.31
N ILE A 174 31.00 -15.79 -10.21
CA ILE A 174 31.64 -16.64 -9.20
C ILE A 174 30.92 -17.98 -9.02
N ASN A 175 31.66 -18.99 -8.55
CA ASN A 175 31.08 -20.23 -8.01
C ASN A 175 31.00 -20.14 -6.48
N ILE A 176 29.84 -20.52 -5.93
CA ILE A 176 29.50 -20.45 -4.51
C ILE A 176 29.09 -21.83 -3.94
N ALA A 177 29.33 -22.91 -4.68
CA ALA A 177 29.01 -24.30 -4.28
C ALA A 177 29.68 -24.73 -2.96
N ASP A 178 30.83 -24.14 -2.61
CA ASP A 178 31.33 -24.07 -1.24
C ASP A 178 31.32 -22.60 -0.80
N PRO A 179 30.34 -22.14 0.00
CA PRO A 179 30.23 -20.75 0.43
C PRO A 179 31.39 -20.30 1.34
N LYS A 180 32.31 -21.21 1.71
CA LYS A 180 33.53 -20.91 2.47
C LYS A 180 34.76 -20.71 1.60
N ASN A 181 34.69 -21.10 0.33
CA ASN A 181 35.78 -21.00 -0.63
C ASN A 181 35.26 -20.55 -2.03
N PRO A 182 34.53 -19.42 -2.12
CA PRO A 182 34.05 -18.92 -3.42
C PRO A 182 35.22 -18.57 -4.34
N TYR A 183 35.03 -18.72 -5.65
CA TYR A 183 36.07 -18.40 -6.63
C TYR A 183 35.51 -17.90 -7.97
N LYS A 184 36.28 -17.05 -8.65
CA LYS A 184 35.94 -16.47 -9.96
C LYS A 184 35.88 -17.56 -11.03
N LEU A 185 34.73 -17.66 -11.70
CA LEU A 185 34.57 -18.46 -12.92
C LEU A 185 35.07 -17.66 -14.13
N GLY A 186 34.71 -16.37 -14.18
CA GLY A 186 35.07 -15.44 -15.24
C GLY A 186 34.54 -14.04 -14.97
N GLN A 187 34.59 -13.19 -15.99
CA GLN A 187 34.20 -11.80 -15.93
C GLN A 187 33.96 -11.27 -17.34
N TYR A 188 32.88 -10.53 -17.52
CA TYR A 188 32.77 -9.57 -18.61
C TYR A 188 33.38 -8.26 -18.13
N ASN A 189 34.24 -7.64 -18.94
CA ASN A 189 34.98 -6.44 -18.53
C ASN A 189 34.49 -5.30 -19.42
N ASP A 190 33.64 -4.44 -18.87
CA ASP A 190 33.46 -3.11 -19.43
C ASP A 190 34.72 -2.22 -19.14
N SER A 191 34.81 -1.06 -19.79
CA SER A 191 35.91 -0.10 -19.71
C SER A 191 35.50 1.38 -19.57
N SER A 192 34.21 1.71 -19.44
CA SER A 192 33.66 3.08 -19.35
C SER A 192 32.59 3.27 -18.26
N GLY A 193 31.65 2.33 -18.11
CA GLY A 193 30.48 2.38 -17.24
C GLY A 193 30.75 2.09 -15.75
N LEU A 194 29.67 1.92 -14.99
CA LEU A 194 29.67 1.62 -13.56
C LEU A 194 28.53 0.65 -13.24
N SER A 195 28.84 -0.65 -13.22
CA SER A 195 27.82 -1.68 -13.02
C SER A 195 27.29 -1.64 -11.59
N VAL A 196 26.03 -1.21 -11.44
CA VAL A 196 25.37 -0.98 -10.15
C VAL A 196 24.41 -2.10 -9.79
N ASP A 197 23.62 -2.61 -10.74
CA ASP A 197 22.65 -3.68 -10.51
C ASP A 197 22.73 -4.80 -11.56
N VAL A 198 22.25 -6.01 -11.23
CA VAL A 198 22.27 -7.18 -12.13
C VAL A 198 21.09 -8.14 -11.95
N TYR A 199 20.23 -8.23 -12.97
CA TYR A 199 19.21 -9.28 -13.05
C TYR A 199 19.69 -10.49 -13.86
N VAL A 200 19.31 -11.73 -13.48
CA VAL A 200 19.75 -12.95 -14.19
C VAL A 200 18.58 -13.85 -14.57
N ASN A 201 18.24 -13.87 -15.87
CA ASN A 201 17.22 -14.75 -16.42
C ASN A 201 17.85 -15.81 -17.36
N ASP A 202 17.63 -17.07 -17.01
CA ASP A 202 17.94 -18.30 -17.78
C ASP A 202 19.41 -18.47 -18.22
N ASN A 203 19.82 -17.76 -19.27
CA ASN A 203 21.17 -17.83 -19.90
C ASN A 203 21.77 -16.44 -20.20
N ARG A 204 21.11 -15.37 -19.73
CA ARG A 204 21.49 -13.96 -19.86
C ARG A 204 21.67 -13.37 -18.46
N ALA A 205 22.61 -12.47 -18.30
CA ALA A 205 22.59 -11.47 -17.25
C ALA A 205 22.28 -10.12 -17.90
N TYR A 206 21.48 -9.31 -17.23
CA TYR A 206 21.14 -7.95 -17.61
C TYR A 206 21.75 -7.05 -16.55
N VAL A 207 22.49 -6.02 -16.96
CA VAL A 207 23.26 -5.17 -16.04
C VAL A 207 22.88 -3.72 -16.30
N ALA A 208 22.53 -3.01 -15.22
CA ALA A 208 22.44 -1.56 -15.21
C ALA A 208 23.87 -1.00 -15.02
N ASP A 209 24.45 -0.41 -16.07
CA ASP A 209 25.84 0.06 -16.11
C ASP A 209 25.96 1.59 -15.93
N HIS A 210 24.93 2.20 -15.33
CA HIS A 210 24.82 3.64 -15.07
C HIS A 210 24.85 4.44 -16.39
N GLY A 211 25.94 5.17 -16.66
CA GLY A 211 26.04 6.06 -17.83
C GLY A 211 26.41 5.38 -19.15
N ASP A 212 26.49 4.04 -19.16
CA ASP A 212 26.64 3.20 -20.37
C ASP A 212 25.34 2.36 -20.60
N GLY A 213 24.25 2.62 -19.85
CA GLY A 213 22.92 2.07 -20.08
C GLY A 213 22.69 0.62 -19.63
N LEU A 214 21.87 -0.12 -20.40
CA LEU A 214 21.56 -1.53 -20.20
C LEU A 214 22.46 -2.44 -21.06
N GLU A 215 23.30 -3.25 -20.41
CA GLU A 215 24.03 -4.35 -21.06
C GLU A 215 23.31 -5.70 -20.96
N ILE A 216 23.21 -6.44 -22.08
CA ILE A 216 22.69 -7.82 -22.11
C ILE A 216 23.83 -8.81 -22.35
N ILE A 217 24.25 -9.53 -21.31
CA ILE A 217 25.46 -10.37 -21.30
C ILE A 217 25.13 -11.87 -21.40
N ASN A 218 25.75 -12.58 -22.34
CA ASN A 218 25.65 -14.03 -22.43
C ASN A 218 26.48 -14.73 -21.34
N ILE A 219 25.84 -15.54 -20.50
CA ILE A 219 26.47 -16.23 -19.36
C ILE A 219 26.54 -17.76 -19.50
N VAL A 220 26.22 -18.31 -20.68
CA VAL A 220 26.25 -19.77 -20.98
C VAL A 220 27.62 -20.37 -20.70
N MET A 221 28.70 -19.63 -21.00
CA MET A 221 30.08 -19.99 -20.68
C MET A 221 30.61 -19.01 -19.62
N PRO A 222 30.44 -19.27 -18.31
CA PRO A 222 30.73 -18.31 -17.25
C PRO A 222 32.22 -17.97 -17.08
N ASN A 223 33.11 -18.62 -17.84
CA ASN A 223 34.54 -18.31 -17.92
C ASN A 223 34.93 -17.48 -19.16
N ALA A 224 33.97 -17.15 -20.02
CA ALA A 224 34.11 -16.28 -21.19
C ALA A 224 32.73 -15.66 -21.56
N PRO A 225 32.09 -14.91 -20.64
CA PRO A 225 30.88 -14.15 -20.96
C PRO A 225 31.18 -13.03 -21.97
N TYR A 226 30.14 -12.57 -22.68
CA TYR A 226 30.24 -11.53 -23.70
C TYR A 226 28.89 -10.82 -23.88
N CYS A 227 28.91 -9.50 -24.10
CA CYS A 227 27.72 -8.73 -24.47
C CYS A 227 27.09 -9.27 -25.78
N LEU A 228 25.76 -9.33 -25.79
CA LEU A 228 24.90 -9.68 -26.93
C LEU A 228 24.42 -8.42 -27.64
N GLY A 229 24.06 -7.40 -26.86
CA GLY A 229 23.54 -6.11 -27.27
C GLY A 229 23.45 -5.17 -26.07
N GLU A 230 23.34 -3.88 -26.38
CA GLU A 230 23.38 -2.73 -25.46
C GLU A 230 22.21 -1.80 -25.81
N TYR A 231 21.63 -1.13 -24.80
CA TYR A 231 20.69 -0.02 -24.98
C TYR A 231 21.16 1.18 -24.14
N ASP A 232 21.31 2.34 -24.79
CA ASP A 232 21.84 3.59 -24.25
C ASP A 232 21.15 4.74 -25.01
N ASP A 233 20.36 5.54 -24.30
CA ASP A 233 19.70 6.75 -24.79
C ASP A 233 20.52 8.02 -24.45
N GLY A 234 21.16 7.99 -23.26
CA GLY A 234 21.94 9.06 -22.63
C GLY A 234 21.70 9.25 -21.11
N GLY A 235 20.80 8.49 -20.48
CA GLY A 235 20.42 8.58 -19.07
C GLY A 235 21.34 7.86 -18.06
N TYR A 236 20.76 7.23 -17.03
CA TYR A 236 21.52 6.67 -15.90
C TYR A 236 20.90 5.40 -15.27
N ALA A 237 21.05 4.24 -15.92
CA ALA A 237 20.48 2.97 -15.47
C ALA A 237 20.97 2.58 -14.05
N MET A 238 20.06 2.56 -13.07
CA MET A 238 20.37 2.33 -11.65
C MET A 238 19.95 0.95 -11.13
N GLY A 239 18.76 0.48 -11.51
CA GLY A 239 18.20 -0.82 -11.11
C GLY A 239 17.40 -1.47 -12.23
N ILE A 240 17.31 -2.81 -12.25
CA ILE A 240 16.69 -3.56 -13.36
C ILE A 240 15.88 -4.79 -12.91
N TYR A 241 14.64 -4.86 -13.40
CA TYR A 241 13.79 -6.06 -13.34
C TYR A 241 13.61 -6.66 -14.74
N VAL A 242 13.49 -7.98 -14.88
CA VAL A 242 13.27 -8.63 -16.19
C VAL A 242 12.22 -9.74 -16.09
N GLU A 243 11.12 -9.56 -16.83
CA GLU A 243 10.03 -10.53 -16.96
C GLU A 243 9.84 -10.97 -18.42
N GLU A 244 9.79 -12.28 -18.65
CA GLU A 244 9.81 -12.93 -19.97
C GLU A 244 10.80 -12.31 -20.98
N ASP A 245 10.30 -11.46 -21.89
CA ASP A 245 11.02 -10.80 -22.98
C ASP A 245 11.12 -9.26 -22.78
N LEU A 246 10.74 -8.73 -21.62
CA LEU A 246 10.82 -7.30 -21.25
C LEU A 246 11.84 -7.06 -20.13
N ALA A 247 12.62 -5.99 -20.26
CA ALA A 247 13.41 -5.41 -19.18
C ALA A 247 12.80 -4.06 -18.76
N TYR A 248 12.70 -3.86 -17.46
CA TYR A 248 12.24 -2.62 -16.83
C TYR A 248 13.46 -1.99 -16.15
N VAL A 249 13.75 -0.73 -16.43
CA VAL A 249 14.95 -0.03 -15.94
C VAL A 249 14.53 1.23 -15.19
N ALA A 250 15.00 1.37 -13.96
CA ALA A 250 14.99 2.63 -13.23
C ALA A 250 16.20 3.46 -13.69
N ASP A 251 15.98 4.49 -14.51
CA ASP A 251 17.02 5.21 -15.27
C ASP A 251 17.44 6.56 -14.65
N GLY A 252 17.14 6.77 -13.37
CA GLY A 252 17.48 8.00 -12.69
C GLY A 252 16.58 9.16 -13.11
N ASP A 253 17.17 10.21 -13.67
CA ASP A 253 16.51 11.51 -13.96
C ASP A 253 15.52 11.43 -15.13
N ASP A 254 15.43 10.29 -15.82
CA ASP A 254 14.56 10.02 -16.97
C ASP A 254 13.50 8.92 -16.67
N GLY A 255 13.38 8.48 -15.40
CA GLY A 255 12.25 7.72 -14.87
C GLY A 255 12.32 6.19 -15.06
N LEU A 256 11.19 5.59 -15.44
CA LEU A 256 11.04 4.17 -15.77
C LEU A 256 11.08 3.97 -17.30
N GLU A 257 12.10 3.26 -17.80
CA GLU A 257 12.11 2.71 -19.17
C GLU A 257 11.59 1.27 -19.22
N ILE A 258 10.94 0.91 -20.33
CA ILE A 258 10.50 -0.46 -20.62
C ILE A 258 11.00 -0.89 -22.01
N ILE A 259 11.85 -1.91 -22.03
CA ILE A 259 12.70 -2.30 -23.17
C ILE A 259 12.34 -3.72 -23.62
N ASP A 260 12.00 -3.88 -24.91
CA ASP A 260 11.90 -5.20 -25.56
C ASP A 260 13.30 -5.80 -25.69
N VAL A 261 13.53 -6.94 -25.02
CA VAL A 261 14.77 -7.71 -25.05
C VAL A 261 14.60 -9.08 -25.71
N SER A 262 13.52 -9.31 -26.46
CA SER A 262 13.23 -10.59 -27.14
C SER A 262 14.34 -10.98 -28.13
N ASP A 263 14.86 -10.02 -28.90
CA ASP A 263 16.15 -10.11 -29.59
C ASP A 263 17.24 -9.39 -28.78
N PRO A 264 18.03 -10.10 -27.94
CA PRO A 264 19.05 -9.50 -27.09
C PRO A 264 20.25 -8.96 -27.88
N THR A 265 20.23 -9.02 -29.22
CA THR A 265 21.24 -8.40 -30.09
C THR A 265 20.77 -7.10 -30.74
N ASN A 266 19.52 -6.70 -30.48
CA ASN A 266 18.93 -5.41 -30.84
C ASN A 266 17.79 -5.09 -29.84
N PRO A 267 18.10 -4.80 -28.56
CA PRO A 267 17.09 -4.31 -27.62
C PRO A 267 16.52 -2.96 -28.09
N SER A 268 15.31 -2.63 -27.63
CA SER A 268 14.70 -1.31 -27.88
C SER A 268 13.60 -0.98 -26.88
N GLU A 269 13.64 0.23 -26.32
CA GLU A 269 12.52 0.88 -25.64
C GLU A 269 11.21 0.74 -26.45
N ILE A 270 10.14 0.42 -25.73
CA ILE A 270 8.76 0.34 -26.23
C ILE A 270 7.80 1.29 -25.48
N GLY A 271 8.20 1.76 -24.29
CA GLY A 271 7.47 2.71 -23.46
C GLY A 271 8.35 3.29 -22.35
N GLN A 272 7.97 4.46 -21.85
CA GLN A 272 8.65 5.20 -20.79
C GLN A 272 7.63 5.89 -19.87
N PHE A 273 7.96 6.10 -18.59
CA PHE A 273 7.20 6.94 -17.67
C PHE A 273 8.16 7.84 -16.87
N ASP A 274 7.88 9.15 -16.88
CA ASP A 274 8.65 10.22 -16.20
C ASP A 274 7.65 11.27 -15.69
N ASP A 275 7.75 11.63 -14.42
CA ASP A 275 6.98 12.69 -13.76
C ASP A 275 7.86 13.86 -13.25
N GLY A 276 9.19 13.70 -13.27
CA GLY A 276 10.19 14.65 -12.76
C GLY A 276 11.11 14.12 -11.64
N GLY A 277 10.89 12.90 -11.13
CA GLY A 277 11.66 12.29 -10.06
C GLY A 277 13.11 11.86 -10.37
N ARG A 278 13.62 10.94 -9.56
CA ARG A 278 14.83 10.13 -9.78
C ARG A 278 14.61 8.66 -9.38
N ALA A 279 14.33 7.82 -10.37
CA ALA A 279 14.17 6.39 -10.20
C ALA A 279 15.51 5.71 -9.81
N ARG A 280 15.52 4.90 -8.75
CA ARG A 280 16.70 4.21 -8.21
C ARG A 280 16.69 2.70 -8.38
N ASP A 281 15.52 2.09 -8.23
CA ASP A 281 15.32 0.66 -8.31
C ASP A 281 13.88 0.35 -8.77
N VAL A 282 13.68 -0.82 -9.38
CA VAL A 282 12.40 -1.25 -9.93
C VAL A 282 12.14 -2.71 -9.62
N TYR A 283 10.93 -3.00 -9.14
CA TYR A 283 10.40 -4.35 -8.99
C TYR A 283 9.08 -4.49 -9.74
N VAL A 284 8.84 -5.59 -10.45
CA VAL A 284 7.56 -5.83 -11.13
C VAL A 284 6.83 -7.02 -10.53
N SER A 285 5.51 -6.89 -10.32
CA SER A 285 4.61 -7.98 -9.95
C SER A 285 3.23 -7.71 -10.51
N ASP A 286 2.62 -8.71 -11.16
CA ASP A 286 1.21 -8.73 -11.57
C ASP A 286 0.79 -7.47 -12.36
N ASP A 287 1.49 -7.23 -13.47
CA ASP A 287 1.33 -6.07 -14.38
C ASP A 287 1.61 -4.68 -13.77
N ILE A 288 2.25 -4.58 -12.60
CA ILE A 288 2.61 -3.30 -11.94
C ILE A 288 4.11 -3.22 -11.66
N ALA A 289 4.73 -2.10 -12.06
CA ALA A 289 6.07 -1.72 -11.65
C ALA A 289 6.03 -0.85 -10.39
N TYR A 290 6.85 -1.18 -9.42
CA TYR A 290 7.07 -0.46 -8.17
C TYR A 290 8.45 0.19 -8.25
N ILE A 291 8.51 1.52 -8.19
CA ILE A 291 9.76 2.30 -8.37
C ILE A 291 10.18 2.91 -7.04
N ALA A 292 11.43 2.69 -6.61
CA ALA A 292 12.03 3.46 -5.52
C ALA A 292 12.55 4.80 -6.06
N ASP A 293 12.01 5.92 -5.59
CA ASP A 293 12.37 7.27 -6.05
C ASP A 293 13.10 8.07 -4.96
N ASP A 294 14.04 8.95 -5.34
CA ASP A 294 14.82 9.75 -4.38
C ASP A 294 14.43 11.23 -4.26
N TYR A 295 13.40 11.70 -4.97
CA TYR A 295 13.13 13.13 -5.11
C TYR A 295 11.67 13.58 -4.89
N ASP A 296 10.69 13.00 -5.59
CA ASP A 296 9.30 13.49 -5.62
C ASP A 296 8.26 12.45 -5.12
N GLY A 297 8.65 11.18 -4.99
CA GLY A 297 7.95 10.14 -4.22
C GLY A 297 8.94 9.28 -3.44
N ALA A 298 8.48 8.50 -2.44
CA ALA A 298 9.32 7.45 -1.84
C ALA A 298 9.10 6.09 -2.52
N VAL A 299 7.90 5.85 -3.04
CA VAL A 299 7.61 4.77 -4.00
C VAL A 299 6.47 5.15 -4.93
N GLU A 300 6.60 4.84 -6.22
CA GLU A 300 5.54 4.93 -7.23
C GLU A 300 5.02 3.54 -7.61
N LEU A 301 3.75 3.48 -8.00
CA LEU A 301 3.08 2.31 -8.56
C LEU A 301 2.63 2.64 -9.98
N ILE A 302 3.23 2.01 -10.99
CA ILE A 302 2.98 2.26 -12.41
C ILE A 302 2.31 1.03 -13.05
N ASP A 303 1.16 1.22 -13.70
CA ASP A 303 0.52 0.20 -14.54
C ASP A 303 1.40 -0.05 -15.77
N VAL A 304 1.86 -1.30 -15.94
CA VAL A 304 2.64 -1.77 -17.08
C VAL A 304 1.95 -2.89 -17.87
N SER A 305 0.66 -3.15 -17.59
CA SER A 305 -0.19 -4.12 -18.33
C SER A 305 -0.24 -3.86 -19.83
N LEU A 306 -0.02 -2.61 -20.22
CA LEU A 306 0.35 -2.20 -21.57
C LEU A 306 1.71 -1.50 -21.55
N ALA A 307 2.79 -2.29 -21.51
CA ALA A 307 4.19 -1.86 -21.51
C ALA A 307 4.60 -0.77 -22.55
N SER A 308 3.81 -0.54 -23.61
CA SER A 308 4.03 0.54 -24.58
C SER A 308 3.28 1.85 -24.27
N PHE A 309 2.61 1.92 -23.13
CA PHE A 309 1.89 3.09 -22.61
C PHE A 309 1.73 2.95 -21.08
N PRO A 310 2.84 2.92 -20.31
CA PRO A 310 2.77 2.87 -18.86
C PRO A 310 2.09 4.13 -18.28
N SER A 311 1.46 3.98 -17.11
CA SER A 311 0.79 5.12 -16.44
C SER A 311 0.73 4.96 -14.92
N GLU A 312 0.92 6.06 -14.20
CA GLU A 312 0.77 6.12 -12.74
C GLU A 312 -0.59 5.55 -12.27
N ILE A 313 -0.54 4.70 -11.24
CA ILE A 313 -1.69 4.31 -10.43
C ILE A 313 -1.73 5.18 -9.17
N SER A 314 -0.60 5.31 -8.48
CA SER A 314 -0.44 6.14 -7.28
C SER A 314 1.03 6.28 -6.87
N GLN A 315 1.37 7.38 -6.20
CA GLN A 315 2.64 7.59 -5.49
C GLN A 315 2.46 7.58 -3.96
N TYR A 316 3.53 7.27 -3.20
CA TYR A 316 3.49 7.32 -1.73
C TYR A 316 4.70 8.02 -1.09
N GLY A 317 4.39 9.11 -0.37
CA GLY A 317 5.24 9.73 0.65
C GLY A 317 6.23 10.78 0.15
N ASP A 318 6.18 11.97 0.75
CA ASP A 318 7.01 13.14 0.44
C ASP A 318 8.49 13.03 0.92
N CYS A 319 9.10 11.84 0.92
CA CYS A 319 10.42 11.62 1.51
C CYS A 319 11.47 11.23 0.45
N PRO A 320 12.52 12.05 0.25
CA PRO A 320 13.67 11.65 -0.55
C PRO A 320 14.47 10.53 0.14
N ASP A 321 15.44 10.00 -0.59
CA ASP A 321 16.37 8.95 -0.20
C ASP A 321 15.83 7.49 -0.19
N ALA A 322 14.92 7.07 -1.09
CA ALA A 322 14.68 5.64 -1.33
C ALA A 322 15.79 5.01 -2.20
N TYR A 323 16.06 3.70 -2.02
CA TYR A 323 17.21 3.02 -2.64
C TYR A 323 16.94 1.63 -3.22
N THR A 324 16.05 0.83 -2.64
CA THR A 324 15.72 -0.52 -3.12
C THR A 324 14.30 -0.87 -2.71
N VAL A 325 13.56 -1.53 -3.61
CA VAL A 325 12.15 -1.89 -3.45
C VAL A 325 11.94 -3.38 -3.74
N GLN A 326 11.15 -4.04 -2.88
CA GLN A 326 10.62 -5.38 -3.15
C GLN A 326 9.16 -5.46 -2.72
N ILE A 327 8.38 -6.36 -3.30
CA ILE A 327 7.01 -6.65 -2.87
C ILE A 327 6.85 -8.13 -2.50
N ASP A 328 6.18 -8.41 -1.38
CA ASP A 328 5.63 -9.73 -1.03
C ASP A 328 4.25 -9.52 -0.41
N ARG A 329 3.25 -10.30 -0.83
CA ARG A 329 1.86 -10.26 -0.32
C ARG A 329 1.23 -8.87 -0.29
N GLY A 330 1.36 -8.11 -1.38
CA GLY A 330 0.80 -6.75 -1.47
C GLY A 330 1.48 -5.71 -0.58
N ILE A 331 2.56 -6.07 0.13
CA ILE A 331 3.34 -5.13 0.95
C ILE A 331 4.63 -4.79 0.22
N ILE A 332 4.80 -3.50 -0.05
CA ILE A 332 6.03 -2.87 -0.52
C ILE A 332 7.00 -2.77 0.67
N TYR A 333 8.20 -3.32 0.49
CA TYR A 333 9.31 -3.24 1.42
C TYR A 333 10.35 -2.30 0.80
N LEU A 334 10.47 -1.12 1.39
CA LEU A 334 11.33 -0.06 0.89
C LEU A 334 12.55 0.12 1.80
N ALA A 335 13.74 0.11 1.20
CA ALA A 335 14.97 0.57 1.83
C ALA A 335 15.13 2.07 1.60
N ASP A 336 15.23 2.81 2.71
CA ASP A 336 15.20 4.26 2.79
C ASP A 336 16.42 4.74 3.63
N GLU A 337 17.20 5.69 3.11
CA GLU A 337 18.42 6.17 3.77
C GLU A 337 18.08 6.85 5.11
N SER A 338 17.00 7.63 5.13
CA SER A 338 16.57 8.46 6.25
C SER A 338 15.74 7.70 7.29
N ASN A 339 15.00 6.67 6.89
CA ASN A 339 14.00 5.97 7.71
C ASN A 339 14.24 4.45 7.85
N GLY A 340 15.24 3.87 7.19
CA GLY A 340 15.59 2.45 7.33
C GLY A 340 14.71 1.53 6.50
N LEU A 341 13.97 0.61 7.13
CA LEU A 341 13.03 -0.27 6.44
C LEU A 341 11.61 0.27 6.61
N ARG A 342 10.88 0.48 5.51
CA ARG A 342 9.46 0.88 5.53
C ARG A 342 8.62 -0.24 4.90
N LEU A 343 7.47 -0.52 5.50
CA LEU A 343 6.45 -1.43 4.97
C LEU A 343 5.22 -0.61 4.61
N ILE A 344 4.90 -0.57 3.33
CA ILE A 344 3.80 0.18 2.75
C ILE A 344 2.84 -0.82 2.12
N ASP A 345 1.57 -0.77 2.49
CA ASP A 345 0.51 -1.49 1.80
C ASP A 345 0.36 -0.92 0.38
N ALA A 346 0.42 -1.76 -0.64
CA ALA A 346 0.20 -1.40 -2.04
C ALA A 346 -1.28 -1.12 -2.37
N GLY A 347 -2.17 -1.14 -1.37
CA GLY A 347 -3.55 -0.72 -1.47
C GLY A 347 -4.45 -1.69 -2.22
N CYS A 348 -4.17 -3.00 -2.14
CA CYS A 348 -5.02 -4.03 -2.75
C CYS A 348 -6.46 -3.92 -2.21
N ASP A 349 -7.44 -3.78 -3.10
CA ASP A 349 -8.88 -3.68 -2.79
C ASP A 349 -9.61 -4.75 -3.62
N THR A 350 -9.87 -5.91 -2.99
CA THR A 350 -10.32 -7.13 -3.65
C THR A 350 -11.82 -7.12 -3.95
N ASP A 351 -12.66 -6.68 -3.01
CA ASP A 351 -14.13 -6.69 -3.17
C ASP A 351 -14.76 -5.34 -3.57
N ARG A 352 -13.97 -4.25 -3.52
CA ARG A 352 -14.31 -2.89 -3.99
C ARG A 352 -15.20 -2.12 -3.04
N ASP A 353 -15.07 -2.36 -1.74
CA ASP A 353 -15.68 -1.54 -0.70
C ASP A 353 -15.00 -0.17 -0.50
N GLU A 354 -13.71 -0.04 -0.87
CA GLU A 354 -12.77 1.09 -0.71
C GLU A 354 -11.91 1.10 0.57
N LEU A 355 -11.89 0.03 1.37
CA LEU A 355 -10.77 -0.36 2.25
C LEU A 355 -9.68 -1.05 1.42
N SER A 356 -8.54 -1.34 2.04
CA SER A 356 -7.61 -2.33 1.50
C SER A 356 -7.70 -3.64 2.28
N ASP A 357 -7.41 -4.75 1.61
CA ASP A 357 -7.36 -6.09 2.19
C ASP A 357 -6.49 -6.14 3.47
N TRP A 358 -5.47 -5.28 3.58
CA TRP A 358 -4.63 -5.11 4.77
C TRP A 358 -5.21 -4.15 5.83
N GLU A 359 -5.90 -3.07 5.47
CA GLU A 359 -6.69 -2.26 6.42
C GLU A 359 -7.67 -3.16 7.19
N GLU A 360 -8.32 -4.07 6.48
CA GLU A 360 -9.30 -5.03 6.97
C GLU A 360 -8.68 -6.17 7.80
N THR A 361 -7.73 -6.91 7.22
CA THR A 361 -7.09 -8.09 7.85
C THR A 361 -6.39 -7.73 9.17
N LEU A 362 -5.89 -6.51 9.29
CA LEU A 362 -5.22 -5.98 10.49
C LEU A 362 -6.18 -5.20 11.40
N GLY A 363 -7.31 -4.76 10.85
CA GLY A 363 -8.31 -3.93 11.51
C GLY A 363 -7.81 -2.54 11.87
N LEU A 364 -7.12 -1.88 10.94
CA LEU A 364 -6.48 -0.58 11.15
C LEU A 364 -7.48 0.53 11.49
N ARG A 365 -8.73 0.37 11.02
CA ARG A 365 -9.87 1.26 11.33
C ARG A 365 -10.61 0.91 12.62
N GLY A 366 -10.26 -0.19 13.29
CA GLY A 366 -10.81 -0.61 14.59
C GLY A 366 -11.73 -1.83 14.55
N TYR A 367 -12.23 -2.20 13.37
CA TYR A 367 -13.03 -3.40 13.10
C TYR A 367 -12.24 -4.41 12.27
N LEU A 368 -12.63 -5.69 12.29
CA LEU A 368 -12.08 -6.74 11.41
C LEU A 368 -13.20 -7.22 10.50
N THR A 369 -13.04 -6.97 9.22
CA THR A 369 -13.95 -7.31 8.11
C THR A 369 -13.41 -8.51 7.32
N ASP A 370 -14.11 -8.97 6.29
CA ASP A 370 -13.70 -10.08 5.43
C ASP A 370 -13.39 -9.52 4.01
N PRO A 371 -12.11 -9.45 3.57
CA PRO A 371 -11.66 -8.68 2.39
C PRO A 371 -12.02 -9.33 1.04
N ASN A 372 -13.25 -9.80 0.94
CA ASN A 372 -13.86 -10.63 -0.09
C ASN A 372 -15.41 -10.44 -0.12
N ASP A 373 -15.99 -9.66 0.80
CA ASP A 373 -17.43 -9.44 1.01
C ASP A 373 -17.66 -8.04 1.61
N ALA A 374 -17.74 -7.02 0.74
CA ALA A 374 -17.87 -5.57 0.99
C ALA A 374 -19.03 -5.07 1.90
N ASP A 375 -19.74 -6.00 2.53
CA ASP A 375 -20.87 -5.88 3.46
C ASP A 375 -20.73 -7.08 4.45
N THR A 376 -19.73 -7.04 5.34
CA THR A 376 -19.20 -8.18 6.13
C THR A 376 -20.25 -8.92 6.99
N ASP A 377 -21.37 -8.26 7.30
CA ASP A 377 -22.49 -8.84 8.03
C ASP A 377 -23.79 -9.00 7.23
N ASN A 378 -23.80 -8.56 5.97
CA ASN A 378 -24.83 -8.73 4.94
C ASN A 378 -26.15 -8.02 5.30
N ASP A 379 -26.09 -6.73 5.67
CA ASP A 379 -27.24 -5.92 6.07
C ASP A 379 -27.64 -4.81 5.07
N GLY A 380 -26.79 -4.55 4.07
CA GLY A 380 -27.07 -3.67 2.93
C GLY A 380 -26.27 -2.36 2.90
N MET A 381 -25.36 -2.15 3.84
CA MET A 381 -24.39 -1.03 3.85
C MET A 381 -23.00 -1.52 3.40
N LYS A 382 -22.06 -0.61 3.17
CA LYS A 382 -20.65 -0.94 2.85
C LYS A 382 -19.76 -0.79 4.08
N ASP A 383 -18.80 -1.69 4.27
CA ASP A 383 -17.91 -1.69 5.43
C ASP A 383 -17.16 -0.35 5.62
N LYS A 384 -16.60 0.21 4.53
CA LYS A 384 -15.97 1.54 4.48
C LYS A 384 -16.91 2.65 4.90
N TRP A 385 -18.14 2.64 4.40
CA TRP A 385 -19.13 3.69 4.63
C TRP A 385 -19.52 3.69 6.11
N GLU A 386 -19.77 2.53 6.70
CA GLU A 386 -20.03 2.41 8.12
C GLU A 386 -18.88 2.93 9.00
N ILE A 387 -17.64 2.60 8.62
CA ILE A 387 -16.42 3.08 9.28
C ILE A 387 -16.29 4.61 9.19
N VAL A 388 -16.73 5.23 8.09
CA VAL A 388 -16.71 6.68 7.90
C VAL A 388 -17.76 7.38 8.78
N TYR A 389 -18.91 6.73 9.03
CA TYR A 389 -20.04 7.31 9.77
C TYR A 389 -20.24 6.76 11.20
N ASP A 390 -19.16 6.24 11.83
CA ASP A 390 -19.13 5.74 13.22
C ASP A 390 -20.11 4.56 13.51
N LEU A 391 -20.53 3.83 12.47
CA LEU A 391 -21.28 2.56 12.55
C LEU A 391 -20.32 1.37 12.75
N ASN A 392 -20.76 0.13 12.52
CA ASN A 392 -20.01 -1.07 12.87
C ASN A 392 -20.30 -2.24 11.91
N PRO A 393 -19.41 -2.50 10.93
CA PRO A 393 -19.60 -3.48 9.85
C PRO A 393 -19.45 -4.95 10.29
N THR A 394 -19.91 -5.25 11.50
CA THR A 394 -19.96 -6.59 12.08
C THR A 394 -21.23 -6.83 12.92
N LEU A 395 -22.23 -5.94 12.84
CA LEU A 395 -23.42 -5.87 13.70
C LEU A 395 -24.81 -5.82 13.02
N SER A 396 -25.00 -5.94 11.71
CA SER A 396 -26.27 -6.26 10.97
C SER A 396 -27.63 -5.75 11.50
N THR A 397 -27.64 -4.68 12.31
CA THR A 397 -28.78 -4.21 13.12
C THR A 397 -28.71 -2.73 13.47
N ASP A 398 -27.62 -2.05 13.13
CA ASP A 398 -27.46 -0.60 13.16
C ASP A 398 -27.82 0.06 11.80
N ASN A 399 -28.00 -0.70 10.72
CA ASN A 399 -28.69 -0.22 9.50
C ASN A 399 -30.12 0.31 9.70
N ILE A 400 -30.74 -0.05 10.82
CA ILE A 400 -32.04 0.46 11.29
C ILE A 400 -31.89 1.45 12.46
N THR A 401 -30.73 2.09 12.60
CA THR A 401 -30.55 3.28 13.44
C THR A 401 -30.91 4.56 12.69
N ASP A 402 -31.15 5.57 13.51
CA ASP A 402 -31.66 6.91 13.26
C ASP A 402 -30.95 7.71 14.37
N ASN A 403 -29.80 8.33 14.07
CA ASN A 403 -28.87 8.84 15.10
C ASN A 403 -29.00 10.35 15.33
N ASP A 404 -29.50 11.07 14.33
CA ASP A 404 -29.75 12.52 14.29
C ASP A 404 -31.22 12.88 14.52
N PHE A 405 -32.15 11.93 14.34
CA PHE A 405 -33.58 11.99 14.68
C PHE A 405 -34.50 12.69 13.67
N ASP A 406 -34.26 12.48 12.37
CA ASP A 406 -35.15 12.90 11.27
C ASP A 406 -36.25 11.85 10.91
N ASP A 407 -36.22 10.66 11.53
CA ASP A 407 -37.03 9.46 11.24
C ASP A 407 -36.70 8.78 9.86
N LEU A 408 -35.55 9.03 9.21
CA LEU A 408 -34.94 8.19 8.16
C LEU A 408 -34.13 7.05 8.82
N LEU A 409 -33.35 6.26 8.08
CA LEU A 409 -32.58 5.14 8.64
C LEU A 409 -31.27 4.95 7.88
N ALA A 410 -30.18 4.57 8.57
CA ALA A 410 -28.84 4.41 7.99
C ALA A 410 -28.77 3.62 6.65
N VAL A 411 -29.59 2.58 6.46
CA VAL A 411 -29.65 1.83 5.17
C VAL A 411 -30.23 2.65 4.00
N TYR A 412 -31.10 3.62 4.30
CA TYR A 412 -31.60 4.58 3.32
C TYR A 412 -30.65 5.77 3.17
N GLU A 413 -29.89 6.14 4.21
CA GLU A 413 -28.82 7.14 4.10
C GLU A 413 -27.78 6.72 3.06
N PHE A 414 -27.21 5.53 3.28
CA PHE A 414 -26.30 4.88 2.33
C PHE A 414 -26.90 4.75 0.93
N GLY A 415 -28.21 4.50 0.85
CA GLY A 415 -28.94 4.34 -0.41
C GLY A 415 -29.17 5.64 -1.21
N ASN A 416 -29.06 6.81 -0.59
CA ASN A 416 -29.25 8.12 -1.23
C ASN A 416 -27.99 9.01 -1.22
N GLY A 417 -26.97 8.68 -0.42
CA GLY A 417 -25.72 9.43 -0.31
C GLY A 417 -25.66 10.42 0.85
N THR A 418 -26.68 10.40 1.72
CA THR A 418 -26.86 11.29 2.87
C THR A 418 -26.11 10.81 4.11
N ASN A 419 -26.05 11.66 5.14
CA ASN A 419 -25.21 11.48 6.32
C ASN A 419 -26.03 11.00 7.55
N PRO A 420 -25.91 9.74 8.01
CA PRO A 420 -26.69 9.15 9.11
C PRO A 420 -26.45 9.76 10.50
N ASN A 421 -25.73 10.88 10.60
CA ASN A 421 -25.46 11.62 11.83
C ASN A 421 -25.68 13.13 11.66
N ASN A 422 -26.37 13.57 10.59
CA ASN A 422 -26.66 14.96 10.29
C ASN A 422 -27.93 15.08 9.41
N ASN A 423 -29.05 15.40 10.06
CA ASN A 423 -30.42 15.47 9.53
C ASN A 423 -30.71 16.48 8.39
N ASP A 424 -29.68 17.04 7.76
CA ASP A 424 -29.69 18.21 6.88
C ASP A 424 -28.33 18.24 6.15
N THR A 425 -28.15 17.31 5.20
CA THR A 425 -26.82 16.88 4.69
C THR A 425 -26.07 17.99 3.94
N ASP A 426 -26.74 18.77 3.10
CA ASP A 426 -26.16 19.91 2.36
C ASP A 426 -26.27 21.25 3.12
N ASN A 427 -27.10 21.35 4.15
CA ASN A 427 -27.25 22.48 5.10
C ASN A 427 -28.13 23.63 4.57
N ASP A 428 -29.26 23.30 3.91
CA ASP A 428 -30.19 24.24 3.29
C ASP A 428 -31.38 24.69 4.18
N ASP A 429 -31.50 24.15 5.40
CA ASP A 429 -32.63 24.25 6.37
C ASP A 429 -33.84 23.29 6.11
N ILE A 430 -33.80 22.37 5.12
CA ILE A 430 -34.71 21.21 5.00
C ILE A 430 -34.15 20.03 5.83
N ASN A 431 -34.49 18.79 5.48
CA ASN A 431 -34.05 17.57 6.15
C ASN A 431 -34.20 16.39 5.18
N ASP A 432 -33.15 15.59 5.11
CA ASP A 432 -32.88 14.56 4.10
C ASP A 432 -34.09 13.68 3.76
N LYS A 433 -34.90 13.37 4.78
CA LYS A 433 -36.16 12.65 4.61
C LYS A 433 -37.26 13.39 3.87
N GLU A 434 -37.59 14.63 4.25
CA GLU A 434 -38.74 15.36 3.69
C GLU A 434 -38.53 15.54 2.18
N GLU A 435 -37.28 15.77 1.77
CA GLU A 435 -36.81 15.82 0.40
C GLU A 435 -37.07 14.52 -0.37
N LEU A 436 -36.74 13.37 0.23
CA LEU A 436 -36.95 12.05 -0.38
C LEU A 436 -38.45 11.65 -0.45
N ILE A 437 -39.35 12.30 0.30
CA ILE A 437 -40.79 11.93 0.35
C ILE A 437 -41.80 13.08 0.57
N LEU A 438 -42.22 13.76 -0.52
CA LEU A 438 -43.42 14.63 -0.62
C LEU A 438 -43.94 15.20 0.72
N GLY A 439 -43.31 16.31 1.13
CA GLY A 439 -43.47 16.91 2.45
C GLY A 439 -44.79 17.63 2.73
N LEU A 440 -44.74 18.55 3.69
CA LEU A 440 -45.87 19.44 4.04
C LEU A 440 -46.04 20.62 3.07
N ASP A 441 -44.96 21.04 2.41
CA ASP A 441 -44.90 21.90 1.23
C ASP A 441 -45.58 21.23 0.01
N GLY A 442 -45.12 20.03 -0.34
CA GLY A 442 -45.54 19.26 -1.51
C GLY A 442 -44.45 19.02 -2.56
N TYR A 443 -43.18 19.29 -2.27
CA TYR A 443 -42.03 19.13 -3.18
C TYR A 443 -41.20 17.86 -2.86
N ILE A 444 -40.20 17.59 -3.70
CA ILE A 444 -39.15 16.55 -3.57
C ILE A 444 -37.90 17.14 -4.21
N THR A 445 -36.85 17.33 -3.42
CA THR A 445 -35.58 17.97 -3.75
C THR A 445 -34.44 16.94 -3.75
N ASN A 446 -33.18 17.36 -3.70
CA ASN A 446 -32.02 16.48 -3.69
C ASN A 446 -31.14 16.72 -2.43
N PRO A 447 -31.16 15.83 -1.41
CA PRO A 447 -30.56 16.03 -0.08
C PRO A 447 -29.02 15.94 -0.03
N THR A 448 -28.35 16.34 -1.11
CA THR A 448 -26.90 16.37 -1.28
C THR A 448 -26.44 17.59 -2.09
N ASN A 449 -27.32 18.56 -2.29
CA ASN A 449 -27.20 19.68 -3.22
C ASN A 449 -28.25 20.76 -2.87
N ASP A 450 -27.78 21.87 -2.30
CA ASP A 450 -28.57 22.95 -1.70
C ASP A 450 -29.44 23.79 -2.66
N ASP A 451 -29.39 23.55 -3.97
CA ASP A 451 -30.04 24.30 -5.06
C ASP A 451 -30.44 23.30 -6.17
N THR A 452 -31.62 22.67 -6.07
CA THR A 452 -32.00 21.45 -6.82
C THR A 452 -32.10 21.67 -8.33
N ASP A 453 -32.54 22.84 -8.80
CA ASP A 453 -32.66 23.15 -10.23
C ASP A 453 -31.55 24.06 -10.79
N ASN A 454 -30.64 24.54 -9.93
CA ASN A 454 -29.41 25.29 -10.22
C ASN A 454 -29.68 26.75 -10.66
N ASP A 455 -30.66 27.36 -10.02
CA ASP A 455 -31.15 28.73 -10.20
C ASP A 455 -30.31 29.78 -9.45
N GLY A 456 -29.84 29.44 -8.24
CA GLY A 456 -29.08 30.33 -7.35
C GLY A 456 -29.80 30.77 -6.08
N ILE A 457 -31.06 30.37 -5.86
CA ILE A 457 -31.71 30.31 -4.53
C ILE A 457 -31.49 28.90 -3.95
N SER A 458 -31.58 28.71 -2.63
CA SER A 458 -31.56 27.38 -2.01
C SER A 458 -32.96 26.87 -1.71
N ASP A 459 -33.19 25.57 -1.86
CA ASP A 459 -34.53 24.95 -1.81
C ASP A 459 -35.32 25.34 -0.54
N GLY A 460 -34.63 25.42 0.61
CA GLY A 460 -35.16 25.86 1.90
C GLY A 460 -35.60 27.33 1.97
N GLU A 461 -34.93 28.25 1.26
CA GLU A 461 -35.36 29.67 1.14
C GLU A 461 -36.59 29.78 0.23
N GLU A 462 -36.70 28.93 -0.79
CA GLU A 462 -37.86 28.84 -1.68
C GLU A 462 -39.11 28.28 -0.97
N ILE A 463 -38.99 27.22 -0.18
CA ILE A 463 -40.15 26.67 0.56
C ILE A 463 -40.53 27.52 1.79
N ILE A 464 -39.58 28.29 2.36
CA ILE A 464 -39.80 29.14 3.55
C ILE A 464 -39.18 30.54 3.34
N ALA A 465 -39.86 31.39 2.57
CA ALA A 465 -39.65 32.83 2.41
C ALA A 465 -38.63 33.50 3.35
N GLY A 466 -37.38 33.58 2.88
CA GLY A 466 -36.26 34.05 3.68
C GLY A 466 -36.10 35.57 3.71
N ASN A 467 -35.07 36.08 3.04
CA ASN A 467 -34.61 37.47 3.12
C ASN A 467 -35.19 38.37 2.03
N ASP A 468 -35.52 37.79 0.88
CA ASP A 468 -36.18 38.39 -0.27
C ASP A 468 -37.70 38.57 -0.02
N GLY A 469 -38.35 37.52 0.51
CA GLY A 469 -39.76 37.43 0.83
C GLY A 469 -40.64 36.66 -0.19
N TYR A 470 -40.06 35.90 -1.12
CA TYR A 470 -40.82 35.08 -2.09
C TYR A 470 -40.95 33.61 -1.65
N ILE A 471 -41.71 32.82 -2.42
CA ILE A 471 -41.89 31.36 -2.25
C ILE A 471 -42.15 30.81 -3.66
N THR A 472 -41.26 29.97 -4.15
CA THR A 472 -41.15 29.51 -5.55
C THR A 472 -41.34 27.97 -5.62
N ASP A 473 -40.83 27.30 -6.66
CA ASP A 473 -40.93 25.85 -6.88
C ASP A 473 -39.51 25.30 -7.10
N PRO A 474 -38.84 24.73 -6.07
CA PRO A 474 -37.41 24.33 -6.08
C PRO A 474 -37.13 23.08 -6.93
N THR A 475 -37.87 22.93 -8.02
CA THR A 475 -37.75 21.87 -9.02
C THR A 475 -37.98 22.41 -10.45
N ASN A 476 -38.02 23.74 -10.61
CA ASN A 476 -38.41 24.47 -11.81
C ASN A 476 -37.82 25.91 -11.79
N ASP A 477 -36.73 26.10 -12.54
CA ASP A 477 -35.89 27.30 -12.72
C ASP A 477 -36.56 28.58 -13.28
N ASP A 478 -37.90 28.67 -13.34
CA ASP A 478 -38.71 29.77 -13.89
C ASP A 478 -40.15 29.59 -13.38
N THR A 479 -40.43 29.95 -12.12
CA THR A 479 -41.70 29.57 -11.42
C THR A 479 -42.95 30.10 -12.13
N ASP A 480 -42.89 31.28 -12.76
CA ASP A 480 -44.05 31.90 -13.39
C ASP A 480 -44.12 31.79 -14.94
N GLY A 481 -43.02 31.39 -15.59
CA GLY A 481 -42.94 31.01 -17.00
C GLY A 481 -42.63 32.18 -17.95
N ASP A 482 -41.84 33.15 -17.51
CA ASP A 482 -41.49 34.42 -18.17
C ASP A 482 -40.14 34.36 -18.92
N THR A 483 -39.28 33.39 -18.61
CA THR A 483 -37.94 33.09 -19.18
C THR A 483 -36.73 33.85 -18.61
N TYR A 484 -36.87 34.37 -17.40
CA TYR A 484 -35.76 34.63 -16.47
C TYR A 484 -35.83 33.60 -15.34
N THR A 485 -34.72 33.33 -14.64
CA THR A 485 -34.78 32.45 -13.46
C THR A 485 -35.19 33.22 -12.21
N ASP A 486 -35.68 32.51 -11.19
CA ASP A 486 -36.19 33.12 -9.98
C ASP A 486 -35.06 33.81 -9.18
N GLY A 487 -33.85 33.26 -9.20
CA GLY A 487 -32.60 33.85 -8.72
C GLY A 487 -32.12 35.04 -9.55
N GLU A 488 -32.27 35.03 -10.90
CA GLU A 488 -32.03 36.22 -11.74
C GLU A 488 -33.01 37.37 -11.38
N GLU A 489 -34.27 37.04 -11.12
CA GLU A 489 -35.32 37.96 -10.66
C GLU A 489 -35.00 38.53 -9.26
N VAL A 490 -34.57 37.68 -8.32
CA VAL A 490 -34.21 38.06 -6.95
C VAL A 490 -32.95 38.94 -6.93
N GLU A 491 -31.90 38.66 -7.74
CA GLU A 491 -30.75 39.59 -7.86
C GLU A 491 -31.16 40.93 -8.50
N ALA A 492 -32.03 40.90 -9.52
CA ALA A 492 -32.56 42.12 -10.14
C ALA A 492 -33.46 42.94 -9.20
N GLY A 493 -34.03 42.31 -8.16
CA GLY A 493 -34.99 42.92 -7.24
C GLY A 493 -36.38 43.07 -7.87
N THR A 494 -36.72 42.17 -8.77
CA THR A 494 -38.02 42.00 -9.40
C THR A 494 -38.84 40.93 -8.65
N ASN A 495 -39.77 40.18 -9.27
CA ASN A 495 -40.73 39.33 -8.55
C ASN A 495 -41.03 38.04 -9.34
N PRO A 496 -40.48 36.86 -8.94
CA PRO A 496 -40.58 35.57 -9.66
C PRO A 496 -41.97 34.89 -9.59
N LEU A 497 -43.03 35.70 -9.46
CA LEU A 497 -44.42 35.27 -9.21
C LEU A 497 -45.44 36.18 -9.94
N ASP A 498 -45.01 37.05 -10.87
CA ASP A 498 -45.86 37.84 -11.77
C ASP A 498 -45.13 38.04 -13.14
N PRO A 499 -45.52 37.28 -14.21
CA PRO A 499 -44.84 37.21 -15.52
C PRO A 499 -45.07 38.46 -16.37
N ASN A 500 -44.74 39.61 -15.78
CA ASN A 500 -45.03 40.98 -16.18
C ASN A 500 -44.10 42.00 -15.46
N ASP A 501 -43.40 41.61 -14.39
CA ASP A 501 -42.53 42.48 -13.57
C ASP A 501 -41.08 41.96 -13.55
N TYR A 502 -40.55 41.62 -14.73
CA TYR A 502 -39.27 40.95 -15.03
C TYR A 502 -38.05 41.91 -15.20
N PRO A 503 -36.78 41.40 -15.24
CA PRO A 503 -35.57 42.21 -15.39
C PRO A 503 -35.50 43.01 -16.71
N ILE A 504 -34.92 44.23 -16.67
CA ILE A 504 -34.91 45.16 -17.82
C ILE A 504 -33.47 45.58 -18.21
N GLU A 505 -33.09 45.30 -19.47
CA GLU A 505 -31.82 45.73 -20.13
C GLU A 505 -31.53 47.26 -20.12
#